data_AF-A0A660ZPW6-F1
#
_entry.id   AF-A0A660ZPW6-F1
#
_cell.length_a   1.000
_cell.length_b   1.000
_cell.length_c   1.000
_cell.angle_alpha   90.00
_cell.angle_beta   90.00
_cell.angle_gamma   90.00
#
_symmetry.space_group_name_H-M   'P 1'
#
loop_
_entity.id
_entity.type
_entity.pdbx_description
1 polymer ?
#
loop_
_entity_poly.entity_id
_entity_poly.type
_entity_poly.pdbx_seq_one_letter_code
_entity_poly.pdbx_strand_id
1 'polypeptide(L)'
;MRIGMVLKEKIPPPDIRVEKEAHTLVSNGHEVFLLLEGRKGEPLHESYAGMSLTRGVTMSSLVEKLHRYTFSFTFRSFLWGRAIERFAVENRVDAIHVHDLPLVGEGVRAAGKLGIPVVADLHENYPAGLQVWYSSVLKKKTIYNFDRWAAYERSVLQEVDRIV
;
A
#
# COMPACT_ATOMS: atom_id res chain seq x y z
N MET A 1 15.47 -13.38 3.20
CA MET A 1 14.13 -13.42 2.57
C MET A 1 13.98 -12.22 1.66
N ARG A 2 13.11 -12.33 0.66
CA ARG A 2 12.73 -11.28 -0.28
C ARG A 2 11.45 -10.62 0.21
N ILE A 3 11.52 -9.36 0.62
CA ILE A 3 10.41 -8.65 1.23
C ILE A 3 9.90 -7.60 0.25
N GLY A 4 8.61 -7.67 -0.06
CA GLY A 4 7.94 -6.71 -0.95
C GLY A 4 7.17 -5.68 -0.14
N MET A 5 7.74 -4.49 0.01
CA MET A 5 7.10 -3.36 0.67
C MET A 5 6.23 -2.60 -0.34
N VAL A 6 4.95 -2.38 -0.02
CA VAL A 6 3.99 -1.67 -0.87
C VAL A 6 3.62 -0.36 -0.22
N LEU A 7 3.79 0.75 -0.94
CA LEU A 7 3.51 2.09 -0.44
C LEU A 7 2.82 2.93 -1.53
N LYS A 8 1.73 3.62 -1.14
CA LYS A 8 0.98 4.51 -2.04
C LYS A 8 1.57 5.92 -2.09
N GLU A 9 2.87 6.03 -2.30
CA GLU A 9 3.57 7.31 -2.36
C GLU A 9 4.25 7.55 -3.70
N LYS A 10 4.30 8.83 -4.07
CA LYS A 10 4.80 9.30 -5.38
C LYS A 10 6.27 9.68 -5.40
N ILE A 11 6.93 9.70 -4.25
CA ILE A 11 8.31 10.18 -4.11
C ILE A 11 9.13 9.02 -3.54
N PRO A 12 10.38 8.79 -4.01
CA PRO A 12 11.32 7.91 -3.32
C PRO A 12 11.43 8.34 -1.86
N PRO A 13 11.57 7.39 -0.92
CA PRO A 13 11.08 7.52 0.46
C PRO A 13 11.49 8.84 1.10
N PRO A 14 10.54 9.77 1.34
CA PRO A 14 10.68 10.79 2.38
C PRO A 14 10.12 10.27 3.71
N ASP A 15 9.54 9.07 3.72
CA ASP A 15 9.05 8.44 4.95
C ASP A 15 10.23 7.81 5.68
N ILE A 16 10.70 8.53 6.69
CA ILE A 16 11.76 8.09 7.58
C ILE A 16 11.45 6.74 8.24
N ARG A 17 10.18 6.33 8.34
CA ARG A 17 9.78 5.03 8.91
C ARG A 17 10.11 3.92 7.94
N VAL A 18 9.57 4.00 6.73
CA VAL A 18 9.82 3.04 5.64
C VAL A 18 11.31 2.91 5.34
N GLU A 19 12.04 4.02 5.30
CA GLU A 19 13.49 4.00 5.06
C GLU A 19 14.24 3.29 6.20
N LYS A 20 13.94 3.60 7.46
CA LYS A 20 14.59 2.94 8.62
C LYS A 20 14.25 1.46 8.69
N GLU A 21 13.02 1.09 8.42
CA GLU A 21 12.57 -0.30 8.38
C GLU A 21 13.27 -1.07 7.27
N ALA A 22 13.24 -0.54 6.06
CA ALA A 22 13.89 -1.16 4.91
C ALA A 22 15.41 -1.26 5.13
N HIS A 23 16.05 -0.22 5.66
CA HIS A 23 17.46 -0.25 6.01
C HIS A 23 17.77 -1.30 7.08
N THR A 24 16.91 -1.45 8.08
CA THR A 24 17.05 -2.47 9.12
C THR A 24 16.94 -3.88 8.53
N LEU A 25 15.98 -4.10 7.63
CA LEU A 25 15.81 -5.37 6.93
C LEU A 25 17.03 -5.71 6.05
N VAL A 26 17.50 -4.74 5.25
CA VAL A 26 18.72 -4.90 4.43
C VAL A 26 19.94 -5.21 5.29
N SER A 27 20.10 -4.50 6.42
CA SER A 27 21.21 -4.71 7.36
C SER A 27 21.19 -6.10 8.01
N ASN A 28 20.01 -6.73 8.11
CA ASN A 28 19.85 -8.11 8.59
C ASN A 28 19.95 -9.16 7.46
N GLY A 29 20.34 -8.77 6.24
CA GLY A 29 20.55 -9.68 5.12
C GLY A 29 19.30 -10.03 4.32
N HIS A 30 18.23 -9.25 4.43
CA HIS A 30 17.03 -9.41 3.60
C HIS A 30 17.14 -8.60 2.30
N GLU A 31 16.59 -9.14 1.21
CA GLU A 31 16.43 -8.40 -0.04
C GLU A 31 15.12 -7.60 0.03
N VAL A 32 15.18 -6.28 -0.08
CA VAL A 32 13.99 -5.42 0.03
C VAL A 32 13.63 -4.83 -1.33
N PHE A 33 12.38 -5.04 -1.73
CA PHE A 33 11.78 -4.51 -2.94
C PHE A 33 10.66 -3.56 -2.55
N LEU A 34 10.60 -2.37 -3.15
CA LEU A 34 9.56 -1.37 -2.89
C LEU A 34 8.69 -1.19 -4.14
N LEU A 35 7.38 -1.30 -3.96
CA LEU A 35 6.38 -0.96 -4.97
C LEU A 35 5.77 0.41 -4.66
N LEU A 36 5.97 1.36 -5.57
CA LEU A 36 5.57 2.76 -5.42
C LEU A 36 4.61 3.22 -6.53
N GLU A 37 3.92 4.33 -6.26
CA GLU A 37 3.25 5.11 -7.30
C GLU A 37 4.30 5.95 -8.04
N GLY A 38 4.28 5.92 -9.37
CA GLY A 38 5.16 6.70 -10.22
C GLY A 38 4.49 7.95 -10.80
N ARG A 39 5.33 8.91 -11.18
CA ARG A 39 4.94 10.07 -12.00
C ARG A 39 5.36 9.84 -13.45
N LYS A 40 4.70 10.57 -14.36
CA LYS A 40 5.06 10.52 -15.78
C LYS A 40 6.49 11.03 -15.96
N GLY A 41 7.36 10.18 -16.54
CA GLY A 41 8.75 10.52 -16.83
C GLY A 41 9.77 10.00 -15.82
N GLU A 42 9.33 9.34 -14.74
CA GLU A 42 10.23 8.68 -13.79
C GLU A 42 10.66 7.29 -14.28
N PRO A 43 11.87 6.83 -13.90
CA PRO A 43 12.32 5.48 -14.22
C PRO A 43 11.43 4.44 -13.54
N LEU A 44 11.09 3.37 -14.28
CA LEU A 44 10.26 2.28 -13.76
C LEU A 44 10.96 1.51 -12.64
N HIS A 45 12.28 1.29 -12.79
CA HIS A 45 13.12 0.61 -11.82
C HIS A 45 14.27 1.53 -11.41
N GLU A 46 14.54 1.56 -10.11
CA GLU A 46 15.60 2.37 -9.51
C GLU A 46 16.21 1.58 -8.34
N SER A 47 17.50 1.75 -8.08
CA SER A 47 18.11 1.21 -6.86
C SER A 47 18.48 2.37 -5.94
N TYR A 48 18.11 2.24 -4.67
CA TYR A 48 18.36 3.26 -3.66
C TYR A 48 18.78 2.59 -2.36
N ALA A 49 19.94 2.96 -1.81
CA ALA A 49 20.44 2.48 -0.52
C ALA A 49 20.35 0.94 -0.31
N GLY A 50 20.66 0.14 -1.35
CA GLY A 50 20.60 -1.32 -1.30
C GLY A 50 19.20 -1.93 -1.49
N MET A 51 18.19 -1.09 -1.75
CA MET A 51 16.81 -1.49 -2.05
C MET A 51 16.54 -1.40 -3.56
N SER A 52 15.57 -2.20 -4.03
CA SER A 52 15.09 -2.16 -5.41
C SER A 52 13.69 -1.53 -5.47
N LEU A 53 13.58 -0.37 -6.10
CA LEU A 53 12.35 0.39 -6.27
C LEU A 53 11.70 0.03 -7.61
N THR A 54 10.39 -0.21 -7.60
CA THR A 54 9.57 -0.42 -8.79
C THR A 54 8.37 0.52 -8.76
N ARG A 55 8.27 1.42 -9.73
CA ARG A 55 7.15 2.35 -9.90
C ARG A 55 6.03 1.72 -10.71
N GLY A 56 5.39 0.70 -10.14
CA GLY A 56 4.48 -0.19 -10.86
C GLY A 56 3.09 0.36 -11.17
N VAL A 57 2.73 1.50 -10.59
CA VAL A 57 1.43 2.17 -10.76
C VAL A 57 1.63 3.62 -11.15
N THR A 58 1.09 4.05 -12.29
CA THR A 58 1.09 5.46 -12.72
C THR A 58 -0.32 5.87 -13.08
N MET A 59 -0.81 6.94 -12.46
CA MET A 59 -2.15 7.47 -12.72
C MET A 59 -2.06 8.92 -13.20
N SER A 60 -2.87 9.28 -14.20
CA SER A 60 -3.13 10.68 -14.52
C SER A 60 -4.09 11.30 -13.49
N SER A 61 -4.14 12.62 -13.36
CA SER A 61 -4.96 13.30 -12.35
C SER A 61 -6.45 12.93 -12.42
N LEU A 62 -6.97 12.67 -13.63
CA LEU A 62 -8.36 12.25 -13.82
C LEU A 62 -8.58 10.80 -13.35
N VAL A 63 -7.65 9.90 -13.68
CA VAL A 63 -7.68 8.50 -13.25
C VAL A 63 -7.51 8.40 -11.74
N GLU A 64 -6.62 9.18 -11.14
CA GLU A 64 -6.42 9.25 -9.69
C GLU A 64 -7.68 9.70 -8.97
N LYS A 65 -8.38 10.72 -9.50
CA LYS A 65 -9.64 11.19 -8.92
C LYS A 65 -10.72 10.11 -8.99
N LEU A 66 -10.87 9.45 -10.14
CA LEU A 66 -11.84 8.37 -10.31
C LEU A 66 -11.50 7.19 -9.39
N HIS A 67 -10.24 6.75 -9.39
CA HIS A 67 -9.71 5.72 -8.52
C HIS A 67 -9.99 5.98 -7.05
N ARG A 68 -9.73 7.20 -6.56
CA ARG A 68 -10.02 7.56 -5.17
C ARG A 68 -11.48 7.38 -4.83
N TYR A 69 -12.40 7.80 -5.71
CA TYR A 69 -13.83 7.62 -5.47
C TYR A 69 -14.26 6.16 -5.56
N THR A 70 -13.88 5.45 -6.62
CA THR A 70 -14.23 4.03 -6.78
C THR A 70 -13.68 3.20 -5.62
N PHE A 71 -12.44 3.44 -5.21
CA PHE A 71 -11.85 2.84 -4.01
C PHE A 71 -12.65 3.22 -2.76
N SER A 72 -12.95 4.51 -2.56
CA SER A 72 -13.70 4.94 -1.38
C SER A 72 -15.09 4.29 -1.31
N PHE A 73 -15.72 3.93 -2.44
CA PHE A 73 -17.01 3.24 -2.46
C PHE A 73 -16.92 1.71 -2.36
N THR A 74 -15.86 1.09 -2.90
CA THR A 74 -15.77 -0.37 -3.05
C THR A 74 -14.73 -1.03 -2.17
N PHE A 75 -13.78 -0.26 -1.62
CA PHE A 75 -12.54 -0.75 -1.00
C PHE A 75 -11.74 -1.69 -1.91
N ARG A 76 -11.87 -1.49 -3.23
CA ARG A 76 -11.16 -2.24 -4.26
C ARG A 76 -10.38 -1.30 -5.16
N SER A 77 -9.17 -1.71 -5.46
CA SER A 77 -8.33 -1.16 -6.50
C SER A 77 -7.76 -2.27 -7.36
N PHE A 78 -8.38 -2.48 -8.52
CA PHE A 78 -7.87 -3.42 -9.52
C PHE A 78 -6.46 -3.07 -10.00
N LEU A 79 -6.17 -1.77 -10.14
CA LEU A 79 -4.86 -1.28 -10.56
C LEU A 79 -3.76 -1.68 -9.56
N TRP A 80 -3.97 -1.43 -8.26
CA TRP A 80 -3.02 -1.80 -7.22
C TRP A 80 -2.95 -3.31 -7.01
N GLY A 81 -4.08 -4.02 -6.97
CA GLY A 81 -4.07 -5.48 -6.83
C GLY A 81 -3.25 -6.17 -7.93
N ARG A 82 -3.44 -5.76 -9.20
CA ARG A 82 -2.65 -6.29 -10.31
C ARG A 82 -1.16 -5.90 -10.23
N ALA A 83 -0.87 -4.67 -9.80
CA ALA A 83 0.50 -4.21 -9.65
C ALA A 83 1.25 -4.97 -8.55
N ILE A 84 0.62 -5.17 -7.38
CA ILE A 84 1.18 -5.94 -6.26
C ILE A 84 1.44 -7.39 -6.67
N GLU A 85 0.47 -8.04 -7.31
CA GLU A 85 0.61 -9.43 -7.78
C GLU A 85 1.76 -9.57 -8.78
N ARG A 86 1.81 -8.72 -9.81
CA ARG A 86 2.89 -8.73 -10.80
C ARG A 86 4.25 -8.48 -10.15
N PHE A 87 4.32 -7.47 -9.30
CA PHE A 87 5.54 -7.10 -8.58
C PHE A 87 6.06 -8.23 -7.68
N ALA A 88 5.18 -8.90 -6.94
CA ALA A 88 5.54 -10.00 -6.06
C ALA A 88 6.07 -11.21 -6.85
N VAL A 89 5.46 -11.52 -8.00
CA VAL A 89 5.91 -12.60 -8.89
C VAL A 89 7.26 -12.27 -9.55
N GLU A 90 7.40 -11.08 -10.13
CA GLU A 90 8.63 -10.66 -10.82
C GLU A 90 9.85 -10.67 -9.90
N ASN A 91 9.67 -10.23 -8.64
CA ASN A 91 10.76 -10.17 -7.66
C ASN A 91 10.88 -11.44 -6.81
N ARG A 92 9.97 -12.40 -6.96
CA ARG A 92 9.87 -13.64 -6.15
C ARG A 92 9.86 -13.32 -4.66
N VAL A 93 8.94 -12.45 -4.27
CA VAL A 93 8.78 -11.99 -2.89
C VAL A 93 8.29 -13.14 -2.01
N ASP A 94 8.93 -13.31 -0.85
CA ASP A 94 8.58 -14.30 0.18
C ASP A 94 7.50 -13.78 1.15
N ALA A 95 7.37 -12.45 1.30
CA ALA A 95 6.39 -11.81 2.19
C ALA A 95 6.02 -10.40 1.69
N ILE A 96 4.74 -10.03 1.75
CA ILE A 96 4.28 -8.69 1.39
C ILE A 96 4.11 -7.85 2.66
N HIS A 97 4.76 -6.70 2.72
CA HIS A 97 4.59 -5.71 3.78
C HIS A 97 3.84 -4.49 3.23
N VAL A 98 2.61 -4.28 3.66
CA VAL A 98 1.71 -3.25 3.12
C VAL A 98 1.62 -2.08 4.08
N HIS A 99 1.89 -0.88 3.56
CA HIS A 99 1.75 0.36 4.31
C HIS A 99 0.39 0.99 4.02
N ASP A 100 -0.21 1.52 5.07
CA ASP A 100 -1.50 2.23 5.10
C ASP A 100 -2.71 1.37 4.74
N LEU A 101 -3.81 1.64 5.45
CA LEU A 101 -5.07 0.91 5.34
C LEU A 101 -5.61 0.74 3.90
N PRO A 102 -5.52 1.74 2.99
CA PRO A 102 -6.09 1.61 1.65
C PRO A 102 -5.53 0.44 0.83
N LEU A 103 -4.27 0.06 1.02
CA LEU A 103 -3.65 -1.00 0.22
C LEU A 103 -3.70 -2.38 0.87
N VAL A 104 -3.92 -2.46 2.20
CA VAL A 104 -3.91 -3.75 2.94
C VAL A 104 -4.79 -4.79 2.28
N GLY A 105 -6.01 -4.41 1.88
CA GLY A 105 -6.94 -5.34 1.24
C GLY A 105 -6.46 -5.88 -0.10
N GLU A 106 -5.77 -5.08 -0.90
CA GLU A 106 -5.16 -5.58 -2.13
C GLU A 106 -3.93 -6.45 -1.86
N GLY A 107 -3.14 -6.11 -0.83
CA GLY A 107 -2.02 -6.92 -0.39
C GLY A 107 -2.45 -8.31 0.10
N VAL A 108 -3.46 -8.39 0.97
CA VAL A 108 -4.07 -9.66 1.43
C VAL A 108 -4.50 -10.53 0.24
N ARG A 109 -5.15 -9.93 -0.76
CA ARG A 109 -5.61 -10.66 -1.95
C ARG A 109 -4.45 -11.18 -2.80
N ALA A 110 -3.44 -10.36 -3.03
CA ALA A 110 -2.26 -10.78 -3.78
C ALA A 110 -1.49 -11.88 -3.03
N ALA A 111 -1.27 -11.70 -1.73
CA ALA A 111 -0.63 -12.65 -0.84
C ALA A 111 -1.37 -14.00 -0.82
N GLY A 112 -2.69 -13.99 -0.66
CA GLY A 112 -3.53 -15.19 -0.67
C GLY A 112 -3.49 -15.96 -2.00
N LYS A 113 -3.40 -15.26 -3.15
CA LYS A 113 -3.20 -15.92 -4.46
C LYS A 113 -1.84 -16.58 -4.59
N LEU A 114 -0.82 -15.98 -4.00
CA LEU A 114 0.57 -16.42 -4.09
C LEU A 114 0.95 -17.41 -2.96
N GLY A 115 0.11 -17.55 -1.94
CA GLY A 115 0.38 -18.40 -0.78
C GLY A 115 1.52 -17.88 0.09
N ILE A 116 1.74 -16.57 0.13
CA ILE A 116 2.80 -15.92 0.92
C ILE A 116 2.20 -15.09 2.06
N PRO A 117 2.92 -14.91 3.18
CA PRO A 117 2.44 -14.10 4.29
C PRO A 117 2.32 -12.60 3.93
N VAL A 118 1.39 -11.94 4.61
CA VAL A 118 1.16 -10.49 4.53
C VAL A 118 1.27 -9.83 5.91
N VAL A 119 1.99 -8.72 5.95
CA VAL A 119 2.14 -7.85 7.13
C VAL A 119 1.51 -6.51 6.80
N ALA A 120 0.75 -5.93 7.73
CA ALA A 120 0.22 -4.58 7.61
C ALA A 120 0.89 -3.64 8.62
N ASP A 121 1.39 -2.50 8.15
CA ASP A 121 1.77 -1.35 8.99
C ASP A 121 0.78 -0.22 8.74
N LEU A 122 0.09 0.19 9.80
CA LEU A 122 -0.84 1.30 9.78
C LEU A 122 -0.16 2.52 10.42
N HIS A 123 0.17 3.51 9.59
CA HIS A 123 0.82 4.72 10.08
C HIS A 123 -0.10 5.61 10.94
N GLU A 124 -1.41 5.44 10.80
CA GLU A 124 -2.42 6.29 11.44
C GLU A 124 -3.75 5.56 11.63
N ASN A 125 -4.58 6.07 12.55
CA ASN A 125 -5.99 5.68 12.62
C ASN A 125 -6.74 6.31 11.43
N TYR A 126 -6.78 5.59 10.32
CA TYR A 126 -7.32 6.08 9.06
C TYR A 126 -8.81 6.47 9.16
N PRO A 127 -9.70 5.69 9.80
CA PRO A 127 -11.10 6.10 10.00
C PRO A 127 -11.26 7.44 10.72
N ALA A 128 -10.47 7.67 11.78
CA ALA A 128 -10.46 8.93 12.50
C ALA A 128 -9.83 10.06 11.67
N GLY A 129 -8.73 9.78 10.97
CA GLY A 129 -8.05 10.72 10.08
C GLY A 129 -8.99 11.29 9.02
N LEU A 130 -9.82 10.45 8.40
CA LEU A 130 -10.85 10.87 7.45
C LEU A 130 -11.85 11.88 8.03
N GLN A 131 -12.15 11.80 9.34
CA GLN A 131 -13.03 12.77 10.01
C GLN A 131 -12.35 14.12 10.21
N VAL A 132 -11.02 14.17 10.24
CA VAL A 132 -10.25 15.40 10.43
C VAL A 132 -9.88 16.03 9.08
N TRP A 133 -9.40 15.24 8.12
CA TRP A 133 -8.90 15.76 6.83
C TRP A 133 -9.99 16.31 5.93
N TYR A 134 -11.22 15.81 6.05
CA TYR A 134 -12.35 16.28 5.25
C TYR A 134 -13.28 17.14 6.10
N SER A 135 -13.76 18.26 5.56
CA SER A 135 -14.71 19.15 6.24
C SER A 135 -16.17 18.92 5.82
N SER A 136 -16.39 18.32 4.65
CA SER A 136 -17.73 18.12 4.10
C SER A 136 -18.53 17.10 4.90
N VAL A 137 -19.59 17.57 5.57
CA VAL A 137 -20.53 16.73 6.33
C VAL A 137 -21.14 15.63 5.45
N LEU A 138 -21.50 15.96 4.20
CA LEU A 138 -22.07 14.98 3.27
C LEU A 138 -21.09 13.85 2.97
N LYS A 139 -19.81 14.17 2.74
CA LYS A 139 -18.78 13.16 2.47
C LYS A 139 -18.52 12.30 3.71
N LYS A 140 -18.47 12.90 4.91
CA LYS A 140 -18.37 12.16 6.18
C LYS A 140 -19.56 11.25 6.44
N LYS A 141 -20.76 11.59 5.99
CA LYS A 141 -21.94 10.73 6.12
C LYS A 141 -22.01 9.61 5.06
N THR A 142 -21.20 9.69 4.01
CA THR A 142 -21.26 8.76 2.86
C THR A 142 -19.91 8.05 2.63
N ILE A 143 -19.09 8.56 1.71
CA ILE A 143 -17.84 7.93 1.25
C ILE A 143 -16.75 7.86 2.33
N TYR A 144 -16.75 8.79 3.28
CA TYR A 144 -15.79 8.89 4.38
C TYR A 144 -16.47 8.67 5.73
N ASN A 145 -17.49 7.82 5.76
CA ASN A 145 -18.17 7.43 7.00
C ASN A 145 -17.26 6.63 7.92
N PHE A 146 -17.14 7.09 9.17
CA PHE A 146 -16.27 6.48 10.18
C PHE A 146 -16.56 5.00 10.37
N ASP A 147 -17.82 4.63 10.64
CA ASP A 147 -18.19 3.25 10.95
C ASP A 147 -17.90 2.32 9.77
N ARG A 148 -18.13 2.80 8.55
CA ARG A 148 -17.83 2.04 7.33
C ARG A 148 -16.33 1.79 7.16
N TRP A 149 -15.49 2.79 7.40
CA TRP A 149 -14.03 2.63 7.31
C TRP A 149 -13.46 1.83 8.47
N ALA A 150 -14.00 1.99 9.68
CA ALA A 150 -13.62 1.18 10.85
C ALA A 150 -14.03 -0.29 10.70
N ALA A 151 -15.18 -0.56 10.07
CA ALA A 151 -15.59 -1.92 9.72
C ALA A 151 -14.65 -2.54 8.69
N TYR A 152 -14.26 -1.78 7.65
CA TYR A 152 -13.29 -2.22 6.65
C TYR A 152 -11.92 -2.52 7.28
N GLU A 153 -11.41 -1.60 8.12
CA GLU A 153 -10.17 -1.79 8.88
C GLU A 153 -10.22 -3.08 9.70
N ARG A 154 -11.27 -3.27 10.50
CA ARG A 154 -11.42 -4.49 11.29
C ARG A 154 -11.45 -5.75 10.43
N SER A 155 -12.18 -5.74 9.31
CA SER A 155 -12.29 -6.92 8.45
C SER A 155 -10.95 -7.26 7.82
N VAL A 156 -10.24 -6.27 7.28
CA VAL A 156 -9.03 -6.53 6.50
C VAL A 156 -7.85 -6.92 7.39
N LEU A 157 -7.78 -6.36 8.61
CA LEU A 157 -6.75 -6.71 9.59
C LEU A 157 -6.95 -8.09 10.22
N GLN A 158 -8.13 -8.71 10.09
CA GLN A 158 -8.31 -10.12 10.47
C GLN A 158 -7.76 -11.08 9.43
N GLU A 159 -7.50 -10.62 8.20
CA GLU A 159 -7.00 -11.43 7.10
C GLU A 159 -5.47 -11.34 6.95
N VAL A 160 -4.79 -10.51 7.74
CA VAL A 160 -3.32 -10.40 7.71
C VAL A 160 -2.66 -11.34 8.70
N ASP A 161 -1.45 -11.82 8.39
CA ASP A 161 -0.69 -12.69 9.28
C ASP A 161 -0.12 -11.94 10.48
N ARG A 162 0.26 -10.67 10.27
CA ARG A 162 0.81 -9.78 11.31
C ARG A 162 0.44 -8.32 11.08
N ILE A 163 0.37 -7.59 12.20
CA ILE A 163 0.19 -6.13 12.25
C ILE A 163 1.39 -5.56 13.01
N VAL A 164 1.96 -4.47 12.51
CA VAL A 164 3.08 -3.73 13.11
C VAL A 164 2.62 -2.37 13.60
#